data_AF-A0A935QAD8-F1
#
_entry.id   AF-A0A935QAD8-F1
#
_cell.length_a   1.000
_cell.length_b   1.000
_cell.length_c   1.000
_cell.angle_alpha   90.00
_cell.angle_beta   90.00
_cell.angle_gamma   90.00
#
_symmetry.space_group_name_H-M   'P 1'
#
loop_
_entity.id
_entity.type
_entity.pdbx_description
1 polymer ?
#
loop_
_entity_poly.entity_id
_entity_poly.type
_entity_poly.pdbx_seq_one_letter_code
_entity_poly.pdbx_strand_id
1 'polypeptide(L)'
;MHELSHQWFGNKVTCADWTHIWLQEGFATYVEGLWREHVSGPVSLKWFMKARSIFTWWDTPLLREAGVEDPWYYFDDLVYHKGAWVLHMLRRVLGDQLFFDALRDYIANRDPSHPAVTTADFVASCERTSRQQLDWFFDQWLLRTTHPELALTWYNLQESGQNLLRLDLRQIQPPDPLTGDAPFVAPLDLKLTTAAGDTLVTLWMDRREMQVTLPVPAAVTALTVDPDGWLLHSADVAVAVGDEGAAAALLPLPPLPNPFHGRGVLRWRTTVPSRDRLEIHDARGRLLHERDLPPTPAGERTATWDGRDRDGRPCPAGVYFATYVSRPLDGSAPQRRTAKIALAR
;
A
#
# COMPACT_ATOMS: atom_id res chain seq x y z
N MET A 1 19.42 -14.05 -18.50
CA MET A 1 18.74 -12.82 -18.96
C MET A 1 19.32 -11.59 -18.30
N HIS A 2 19.49 -11.57 -16.97
CA HIS A 2 20.21 -10.52 -16.24
C HIS A 2 21.55 -10.14 -16.91
N GLU A 3 22.47 -11.09 -17.01
CA GLU A 3 23.79 -10.85 -17.65
C GLU A 3 23.71 -10.39 -19.12
N LEU A 4 22.70 -10.84 -19.85
CA LEU A 4 22.50 -10.42 -21.24
C LEU A 4 22.01 -8.97 -21.30
N SER A 5 21.18 -8.55 -20.35
CA SER A 5 20.72 -7.17 -20.23
C SER A 5 21.86 -6.19 -20.06
N HIS A 6 22.95 -6.60 -19.40
CA HIS A 6 24.13 -5.75 -19.24
C HIS A 6 24.80 -5.35 -20.56
N GLN A 7 24.53 -6.03 -21.68
CA GLN A 7 24.95 -5.54 -23.00
C GLN A 7 24.43 -4.13 -23.29
N TRP A 8 23.20 -3.81 -22.84
CA TRP A 8 22.63 -2.47 -22.95
C TRP A 8 22.84 -1.67 -21.66
N PHE A 9 22.40 -2.19 -20.52
CA PHE A 9 22.38 -1.50 -19.22
C PHE A 9 23.57 -1.97 -18.37
N GLY A 10 24.72 -1.35 -18.59
CA GLY A 10 25.96 -1.60 -17.87
C GLY A 10 27.21 -1.52 -18.76
N ASN A 11 27.14 -2.10 -19.96
CA ASN A 11 28.23 -2.03 -20.94
C ASN A 11 28.05 -0.86 -21.92
N LYS A 12 26.88 -0.79 -22.58
CA LYS A 12 26.59 0.33 -23.50
C LYS A 12 26.22 1.60 -22.74
N VAL A 13 25.50 1.45 -21.63
CA VAL A 13 25.09 2.54 -20.74
C VAL A 13 25.61 2.24 -19.34
N THR A 14 26.81 2.75 -19.03
CA THR A 14 27.49 2.52 -17.74
C THR A 14 27.21 3.66 -16.78
N CYS A 15 26.98 3.37 -15.51
CA CYS A 15 26.76 4.41 -14.51
C CYS A 15 28.05 5.23 -14.23
N ALA A 16 27.90 6.50 -13.84
CA ALA A 16 29.01 7.41 -13.57
C ALA A 16 29.88 6.95 -12.40
N ASP A 17 29.24 6.44 -11.35
CA ASP A 17 29.86 5.82 -10.19
C ASP A 17 28.83 4.90 -9.51
N TRP A 18 29.20 4.26 -8.40
CA TRP A 18 28.33 3.31 -7.72
C TRP A 18 27.13 3.95 -7.00
N THR A 19 27.04 5.28 -6.87
CA THR A 19 25.81 5.93 -6.37
C THR A 19 24.61 5.65 -7.29
N HIS A 20 24.89 5.48 -8.57
CA HIS A 20 23.93 5.25 -9.65
C HIS A 20 23.81 3.78 -10.06
N ILE A 21 24.36 2.85 -9.29
CA ILE A 21 24.46 1.43 -9.67
C ILE A 21 23.11 0.75 -9.94
N TRP A 22 22.02 1.27 -9.36
CA TRP A 22 20.66 0.80 -9.63
C TRP A 22 20.27 0.89 -11.11
N LEU A 23 20.87 1.80 -11.88
CA LEU A 23 20.66 1.92 -13.33
C LEU A 23 21.19 0.70 -14.10
N GLN A 24 22.12 -0.06 -13.52
CA GLN A 24 22.60 -1.31 -14.10
C GLN A 24 21.80 -2.49 -13.54
N GLU A 25 21.84 -2.67 -12.22
CA GLU A 25 21.30 -3.87 -11.58
C GLU A 25 19.78 -3.92 -11.52
N GLY A 26 19.15 -2.77 -11.29
CA GLY A 26 17.68 -2.65 -11.32
C GLY A 26 17.13 -2.89 -12.73
N PHE A 27 17.81 -2.36 -13.76
CA PHE A 27 17.45 -2.61 -15.15
C PHE A 27 17.63 -4.07 -15.55
N ALA A 28 18.78 -4.66 -15.25
CA ALA A 28 19.05 -6.06 -15.57
C ALA A 28 18.04 -7.00 -14.91
N THR A 29 17.67 -6.72 -13.65
CA THR A 29 16.62 -7.44 -12.93
C THR A 29 15.25 -7.25 -13.59
N TYR A 30 14.89 -6.02 -13.99
CA TYR A 30 13.60 -5.76 -14.61
C TYR A 30 13.47 -6.35 -16.01
N VAL A 31 14.56 -6.37 -16.81
CA VAL A 31 14.59 -7.00 -18.13
C VAL A 31 14.35 -8.51 -18.03
N GLU A 32 14.80 -9.18 -16.97
CA GLU A 32 14.40 -10.56 -16.72
C GLU A 32 12.88 -10.69 -16.52
N GLY A 33 12.27 -9.74 -15.79
CA GLY A 33 10.81 -9.65 -15.66
C GLY A 33 10.10 -9.46 -17.00
N LEU A 34 10.58 -8.53 -17.83
CA LEU A 34 10.03 -8.29 -19.18
C LEU A 34 10.18 -9.50 -20.09
N TRP A 35 11.30 -10.23 -19.99
CA TRP A 35 11.47 -11.49 -20.72
C TRP A 35 10.45 -12.53 -20.29
N ARG A 36 10.22 -12.67 -18.97
CA ARG A 36 9.19 -13.57 -18.42
C ARG A 36 7.79 -13.18 -18.89
N GLU A 37 7.48 -11.88 -18.93
CA GLU A 37 6.24 -11.37 -19.51
C GLU A 37 6.09 -11.79 -20.97
N HIS A 38 7.15 -11.63 -21.77
CA HIS A 38 7.12 -11.94 -23.19
C HIS A 38 6.88 -13.42 -23.47
N VAL A 39 7.53 -14.32 -22.71
CA VAL A 39 7.43 -15.77 -22.95
C VAL A 39 6.25 -16.44 -22.26
N SER A 40 5.78 -15.91 -21.13
CA SER A 40 4.80 -16.56 -20.25
C SER A 40 3.60 -15.67 -19.88
N GLY A 41 3.52 -14.47 -20.44
CA GLY A 41 2.42 -13.52 -20.24
C GLY A 41 2.52 -12.67 -18.96
N PRO A 42 1.61 -11.70 -18.80
CA PRO A 42 1.66 -10.66 -17.75
C PRO A 42 1.59 -11.21 -16.32
N VAL A 43 0.89 -12.34 -16.13
CA VAL A 43 0.83 -13.01 -14.82
C VAL A 43 2.23 -13.44 -14.35
N SER A 44 3.13 -13.82 -15.26
CA SER A 44 4.50 -14.20 -14.92
C SER A 44 5.32 -13.01 -14.41
N LEU A 45 5.19 -11.85 -15.05
CA LEU A 45 5.80 -10.60 -14.58
C LEU A 45 5.30 -10.24 -13.19
N LYS A 46 3.99 -10.27 -12.97
CA LYS A 46 3.39 -10.00 -11.65
C LYS A 46 3.99 -10.87 -10.55
N TRP A 47 4.07 -12.19 -10.75
CA TRP A 47 4.66 -13.09 -9.75
C TRP A 47 6.16 -12.83 -9.55
N PHE A 48 6.87 -12.53 -10.63
CA PHE A 48 8.30 -12.18 -10.58
C PHE A 48 8.56 -10.92 -9.76
N MET A 49 7.76 -9.87 -9.95
CA MET A 49 7.84 -8.62 -9.19
C MET A 49 7.44 -8.84 -7.73
N LYS A 50 6.33 -9.56 -7.49
CA LYS A 50 5.86 -9.86 -6.13
C LYS A 50 6.89 -10.63 -5.29
N ALA A 51 7.63 -11.55 -5.90
CA ALA A 51 8.71 -12.27 -5.22
C ALA A 51 9.88 -11.37 -4.77
N ARG A 52 9.94 -10.13 -5.27
CA ARG A 52 10.95 -9.12 -4.98
C ARG A 52 10.43 -7.99 -4.06
N SER A 53 9.21 -8.09 -3.56
CA SER A 53 8.63 -7.14 -2.58
C SER A 53 9.12 -7.43 -1.16
N ILE A 54 10.44 -7.39 -0.95
CA ILE A 54 11.08 -7.71 0.33
C ILE A 54 11.38 -6.42 1.09
N PHE A 55 10.38 -5.93 1.82
CA PHE A 55 10.42 -4.65 2.53
C PHE A 55 11.47 -4.58 3.65
N THR A 56 11.87 -5.72 4.21
CA THR A 56 12.81 -5.81 5.34
C THR A 56 14.22 -5.32 5.02
N TRP A 57 14.54 -5.12 3.75
CA TRP A 57 15.87 -4.72 3.29
C TRP A 57 15.97 -3.23 2.95
N TRP A 58 14.91 -2.44 3.19
CA TRP A 58 14.82 -1.03 2.79
C TRP A 58 15.10 -0.06 3.92
N ASP A 59 16.20 -0.27 4.64
CA ASP A 59 16.67 0.68 5.65
C ASP A 59 17.55 1.81 5.07
N THR A 60 17.86 1.74 3.77
CA THR A 60 18.72 2.69 3.06
C THR A 60 18.11 3.16 1.73
N PRO A 61 18.45 4.37 1.24
CA PRO A 61 18.01 4.85 -0.07
C PRO A 61 18.51 3.98 -1.22
N LEU A 62 17.73 3.92 -2.30
CA LEU A 62 18.14 3.24 -3.54
C LEU A 62 19.21 4.03 -4.29
N LEU A 63 19.12 5.37 -4.28
CA LEU A 63 20.21 6.22 -4.72
C LEU A 63 21.25 6.29 -3.61
N ARG A 64 22.40 5.63 -3.83
CA ARG A 64 23.41 5.41 -2.79
C ARG A 64 24.25 6.65 -2.53
N GLU A 65 24.82 6.75 -1.34
CA GLU A 65 25.78 7.81 -1.00
C GLU A 65 27.15 7.54 -1.62
N ALA A 66 27.87 8.60 -1.97
CA ALA A 66 29.22 8.50 -2.52
C ALA A 66 30.26 8.22 -1.42
N GLY A 67 31.37 7.58 -1.80
CA GLY A 67 32.56 7.46 -0.94
C GLY A 67 32.47 6.40 0.17
N VAL A 68 31.50 5.49 0.11
CA VAL A 68 31.46 4.33 1.01
C VAL A 68 32.47 3.30 0.49
N GLU A 69 33.35 2.80 1.36
CA GLU A 69 34.40 1.86 0.93
C GLU A 69 33.88 0.44 0.71
N ASP A 70 32.86 0.02 1.47
CA ASP A 70 32.30 -1.32 1.40
C ASP A 70 31.50 -1.52 0.09
N PRO A 71 31.94 -2.39 -0.83
CA PRO A 71 31.19 -2.66 -2.06
C PRO A 71 29.79 -3.23 -1.78
N TRP A 72 29.59 -3.94 -0.67
CA TRP A 72 28.30 -4.54 -0.33
C TRP A 72 27.23 -3.49 0.01
N TYR A 73 27.63 -2.25 0.31
CA TYR A 73 26.70 -1.13 0.41
C TYR A 73 26.03 -0.79 -0.94
N TYR A 74 26.74 -1.01 -2.05
CA TYR A 74 26.27 -0.70 -3.40
C TYR A 74 25.65 -1.90 -4.11
N PHE A 75 26.09 -3.11 -3.79
CA PHE A 75 25.68 -4.34 -4.45
C PHE A 75 24.91 -5.26 -3.49
N ASP A 76 23.69 -4.85 -3.15
CA ASP A 76 22.79 -5.61 -2.28
C ASP A 76 21.42 -5.85 -2.94
N ASP A 77 20.62 -6.73 -2.35
CA ASP A 77 19.32 -7.10 -2.91
C ASP A 77 18.35 -5.91 -3.04
N LEU A 78 18.49 -4.86 -2.22
CA LEU A 78 17.70 -3.63 -2.36
C LEU A 78 17.89 -3.03 -3.75
N VAL A 79 19.15 -2.86 -4.18
CA VAL A 79 19.47 -2.21 -5.45
C VAL A 79 18.84 -2.95 -6.63
N TYR A 80 18.89 -4.28 -6.60
CA TYR A 80 18.35 -5.13 -7.65
C TYR A 80 16.81 -5.12 -7.62
N HIS A 81 16.23 -5.38 -6.45
CA HIS A 81 14.79 -5.59 -6.30
C HIS A 81 14.01 -4.29 -6.33
N LYS A 82 14.39 -3.31 -5.51
CA LYS A 82 13.74 -1.99 -5.50
C LYS A 82 14.01 -1.25 -6.80
N GLY A 83 15.23 -1.36 -7.36
CA GLY A 83 15.54 -0.81 -8.68
C GLY A 83 14.63 -1.34 -9.79
N ALA A 84 14.36 -2.66 -9.80
CA ALA A 84 13.39 -3.23 -10.74
C ALA A 84 11.96 -2.73 -10.50
N TRP A 85 11.55 -2.57 -9.24
CA TRP A 85 10.25 -2.03 -8.89
C TRP A 85 10.06 -0.58 -9.32
N VAL A 86 11.09 0.27 -9.22
CA VAL A 86 11.04 1.64 -9.74
C VAL A 86 10.71 1.65 -11.22
N LEU A 87 11.37 0.80 -12.02
CA LEU A 87 11.10 0.69 -13.45
C LEU A 87 9.68 0.15 -13.74
N HIS A 88 9.24 -0.83 -12.96
CA HIS A 88 7.91 -1.41 -13.08
C HIS A 88 6.79 -0.39 -12.78
N MET A 89 6.93 0.38 -11.69
CA MET A 89 5.99 1.45 -11.33
C MET A 89 6.05 2.61 -12.33
N LEU A 90 7.24 2.95 -12.85
CA LEU A 90 7.38 3.97 -13.87
C LEU A 90 6.65 3.58 -15.16
N ARG A 91 6.73 2.30 -15.57
CA ARG A 91 5.95 1.78 -16.69
C ARG A 91 4.44 1.92 -16.45
N ARG A 92 3.96 1.71 -15.22
CA ARG A 92 2.54 1.95 -14.87
C ARG A 92 2.14 3.41 -14.99
N VAL A 93 3.02 4.33 -14.59
CA VAL A 93 2.78 5.79 -14.62
C VAL A 93 2.78 6.32 -16.05
N LEU A 94 3.76 5.92 -16.87
CA LEU A 94 3.92 6.41 -18.24
C LEU A 94 3.03 5.65 -19.26
N GLY A 95 2.69 4.40 -18.95
CA GLY A 95 2.17 3.44 -19.92
C GLY A 95 3.27 2.87 -20.83
N ASP A 96 2.99 1.72 -21.45
CA ASP A 96 3.97 0.94 -22.20
C ASP A 96 4.70 1.72 -23.29
N GLN A 97 3.94 2.44 -24.14
CA GLN A 97 4.52 3.13 -25.29
C GLN A 97 5.57 4.16 -24.86
N LEU A 98 5.19 5.09 -23.98
CA LEU A 98 6.08 6.15 -23.49
C LEU A 98 7.25 5.59 -22.68
N PHE A 99 7.02 4.54 -21.89
CA PHE A 99 8.07 3.87 -21.14
C PHE A 99 9.15 3.29 -22.08
N PHE A 100 8.75 2.49 -23.06
CA PHE A 100 9.72 1.88 -23.99
C PHE A 100 10.37 2.91 -24.92
N ASP A 101 9.67 3.98 -25.30
CA ASP A 101 10.27 5.09 -26.04
C ASP A 101 11.35 5.81 -25.20
N ALA A 102 11.09 6.04 -23.91
CA ALA A 102 12.06 6.64 -22.99
C ALA A 102 13.30 5.76 -22.80
N LEU A 103 13.15 4.43 -22.80
CA LEU A 103 14.31 3.52 -22.75
C LEU A 103 15.14 3.58 -24.04
N ARG A 104 14.49 3.68 -25.21
CA ARG A 104 15.19 3.84 -26.49
C ARG A 104 15.94 5.18 -26.55
N ASP A 105 15.30 6.26 -26.14
CA ASP A 105 15.94 7.58 -26.04
C ASP A 105 17.13 7.55 -25.08
N TYR A 106 16.98 6.92 -23.90
CA TYR A 106 18.05 6.80 -22.92
C TYR A 106 19.28 6.05 -23.44
N ILE A 107 19.07 4.98 -24.22
CA ILE A 107 20.16 4.20 -24.83
C ILE A 107 20.79 4.93 -26.03
N ALA A 108 20.00 5.66 -26.81
CA ALA A 108 20.42 6.26 -28.06
C ALA A 108 21.05 7.66 -27.90
N ASN A 109 20.51 8.46 -26.99
CA ASN A 109 20.85 9.87 -26.81
C ASN A 109 21.89 10.04 -25.69
N ARG A 110 23.10 9.55 -25.95
CA ARG A 110 24.24 9.68 -25.03
C ARG A 110 25.25 10.67 -25.58
N ASP A 111 25.78 11.49 -24.69
CA ASP A 111 26.94 12.31 -24.99
C ASP A 111 28.14 11.37 -25.26
N PRO A 112 28.67 11.33 -26.50
CA PRO A 112 29.83 10.49 -26.81
C PRO A 112 31.08 10.89 -26.01
N SER A 113 31.12 12.12 -25.47
CA SER A 113 32.21 12.61 -24.62
C SER A 113 32.03 12.29 -23.14
N HIS A 114 30.82 11.91 -22.70
CA HIS A 114 30.52 11.45 -21.34
C HIS A 114 29.82 10.08 -21.41
N PRO A 115 30.61 9.00 -21.59
CA PRO A 115 30.08 7.66 -21.75
C PRO A 115 29.54 7.07 -20.44
N ALA A 116 29.51 7.83 -19.35
CA ALA A 116 28.98 7.43 -18.06
C ALA A 116 27.72 8.24 -17.74
N VAL A 117 26.67 7.60 -17.23
CA VAL A 117 25.36 8.22 -16.98
C VAL A 117 25.01 8.27 -15.51
N THR A 118 24.23 9.28 -15.16
CA THR A 118 23.66 9.50 -13.85
C THR A 118 22.18 9.15 -13.84
N THR A 119 21.59 9.10 -12.64
CA THR A 119 20.14 9.03 -12.48
C THR A 119 19.44 10.18 -13.20
N ALA A 120 20.00 11.40 -13.14
CA ALA A 120 19.42 12.58 -13.76
C ALA A 120 19.31 12.44 -15.29
N ASP A 121 20.26 11.76 -15.94
CA ASP A 121 20.19 11.49 -17.38
C ASP A 121 19.01 10.58 -17.74
N PHE A 122 18.74 9.57 -16.91
CA PHE A 122 17.59 8.69 -17.09
C PHE A 122 16.27 9.42 -16.84
N VAL A 123 16.18 10.22 -15.77
CA VAL A 123 15.02 11.07 -15.48
C VAL A 123 14.75 12.00 -16.67
N ALA A 124 15.77 12.71 -17.16
CA ALA A 124 15.65 13.62 -18.29
C ALA A 124 15.17 12.92 -19.58
N SER A 125 15.57 11.67 -19.83
CA SER A 125 15.05 10.85 -20.92
C SER A 125 13.55 10.59 -20.78
N CYS A 126 13.12 10.21 -19.58
CA CYS A 126 11.72 9.95 -19.27
C CYS A 126 10.86 11.21 -19.42
N GLU A 127 11.30 12.35 -18.88
CA GLU A 127 10.57 13.62 -18.94
C GLU A 127 10.52 14.19 -20.37
N ARG A 128 11.64 14.12 -21.10
CA ARG A 128 11.71 14.56 -22.51
C ARG A 128 10.74 13.78 -23.39
N THR A 129 10.68 12.47 -23.20
CA THR A 129 9.82 11.58 -24.01
C THR A 129 8.35 11.70 -23.61
N SER A 130 8.06 11.69 -22.30
CA SER A 130 6.69 11.70 -21.78
C SER A 130 6.04 13.08 -21.72
N ARG A 131 6.85 14.16 -21.73
CA ARG A 131 6.43 15.55 -21.47
C ARG A 131 5.79 15.74 -20.09
N GLN A 132 6.12 14.88 -19.13
CA GLN A 132 5.65 14.94 -17.75
C GLN A 132 6.81 15.28 -16.83
N GLN A 133 6.55 16.06 -15.78
CA GLN A 133 7.49 16.21 -14.66
C GLN A 133 7.40 14.97 -13.78
N LEU A 134 8.55 14.37 -13.48
CA LEU A 134 8.67 13.10 -12.77
C LEU A 134 9.49 13.20 -11.49
N ASP A 135 9.89 14.41 -11.08
CA ASP A 135 10.60 14.66 -9.81
C ASP A 135 9.89 13.97 -8.63
N TRP A 136 8.56 14.17 -8.51
CA TRP A 136 7.74 13.55 -7.46
C TRP A 136 7.87 12.02 -7.42
N PHE A 137 8.03 11.38 -8.58
CA PHE A 137 8.12 9.93 -8.70
C PHE A 137 9.50 9.46 -8.27
N PHE A 138 10.55 10.05 -8.85
CA PHE A 138 11.91 9.62 -8.56
C PHE A 138 12.34 9.97 -7.14
N ASP A 139 11.96 11.13 -6.62
CA ASP A 139 12.26 11.52 -5.24
C ASP A 139 11.73 10.49 -4.24
N GLN A 140 10.45 10.13 -4.35
CA GLN A 140 9.85 9.23 -3.37
C GLN A 140 10.38 7.79 -3.48
N TRP A 141 10.70 7.32 -4.68
CA TRP A 141 11.08 5.92 -4.88
C TRP A 141 12.58 5.67 -4.84
N LEU A 142 13.41 6.70 -5.08
CA LEU A 142 14.86 6.59 -5.00
C LEU A 142 15.41 6.98 -3.62
N LEU A 143 14.82 7.99 -2.97
CA LEU A 143 15.39 8.59 -1.76
C LEU A 143 14.76 8.07 -0.47
N ARG A 144 13.45 7.75 -0.48
CA ARG A 144 12.75 7.27 0.72
C ARG A 144 13.10 5.82 1.01
N THR A 145 13.21 5.49 2.29
CA THR A 145 13.47 4.13 2.79
C THR A 145 12.16 3.43 3.19
N THR A 146 11.13 4.20 3.52
CA THR A 146 9.77 3.70 3.76
C THR A 146 9.04 3.31 2.46
N HIS A 147 7.86 2.69 2.61
CA HIS A 147 6.97 2.32 1.51
C HIS A 147 5.51 2.61 1.86
N PRO A 148 4.59 2.68 0.88
CA PRO A 148 3.17 2.83 1.18
C PRO A 148 2.63 1.62 1.96
N GLU A 149 2.11 1.88 3.15
CA GLU A 149 1.30 0.93 3.91
C GLU A 149 -0.15 1.44 3.87
N LEU A 150 -1.04 0.70 3.21
CA LEU A 150 -2.38 1.17 2.91
C LEU A 150 -3.42 0.54 3.84
N ALA A 151 -4.18 1.37 4.54
CA ALA A 151 -5.40 0.96 5.23
C ALA A 151 -6.60 1.43 4.40
N LEU A 152 -7.33 0.48 3.81
CA LEU A 152 -8.50 0.76 2.99
C LEU A 152 -9.76 0.20 3.64
N THR A 153 -10.75 1.06 3.84
CA THR A 153 -12.10 0.67 4.24
C THR A 153 -13.09 1.09 3.17
N TRP A 154 -14.10 0.26 2.89
CA TRP A 154 -15.10 0.58 1.89
C TRP A 154 -16.53 0.26 2.32
N TYR A 155 -17.49 0.98 1.73
CA TYR A 155 -18.91 0.97 2.07
C TYR A 155 -19.76 0.99 0.80
N ASN A 156 -20.74 0.08 0.70
CA ASN A 156 -21.83 0.26 -0.25
C ASN A 156 -22.81 1.29 0.32
N LEU A 157 -23.18 2.27 -0.50
CA LEU A 157 -24.17 3.29 -0.20
C LEU A 157 -25.25 3.26 -1.28
N GLN A 158 -26.44 3.75 -0.94
CA GLN A 158 -27.52 3.94 -1.89
C GLN A 158 -28.09 5.35 -1.72
N GLU A 159 -28.02 6.16 -2.77
CA GLU A 159 -28.51 7.55 -2.76
C GLU A 159 -29.31 7.81 -4.03
N SER A 160 -30.53 8.34 -3.89
CA SER A 160 -31.41 8.67 -5.02
C SER A 160 -31.59 7.54 -6.05
N GLY A 161 -31.62 6.28 -5.58
CA GLY A 161 -31.74 5.08 -6.43
C GLY A 161 -30.46 4.63 -7.14
N GLN A 162 -29.32 5.29 -6.91
CA GLN A 162 -28.02 4.90 -7.44
C GLN A 162 -27.22 4.12 -6.40
N ASN A 163 -26.48 3.09 -6.85
CA ASN A 163 -25.50 2.40 -6.01
C ASN A 163 -24.20 3.20 -6.03
N LEU A 164 -23.67 3.51 -4.86
CA LEU A 164 -22.41 4.23 -4.70
C LEU A 164 -21.45 3.37 -3.86
N LEU A 165 -20.16 3.49 -4.14
CA LEU A 165 -19.10 2.95 -3.32
C LEU A 165 -18.35 4.11 -2.69
N ARG A 166 -18.30 4.16 -1.36
CA ARG A 166 -17.38 5.03 -0.64
C ARG A 166 -16.13 4.25 -0.23
N LEU A 167 -14.98 4.85 -0.48
CA LEU A 167 -13.65 4.39 -0.16
C LEU A 167 -13.01 5.38 0.82
N ASP A 168 -12.59 4.89 1.97
CA ASP A 168 -11.76 5.62 2.92
C ASP A 168 -10.37 4.98 2.89
N LEU A 169 -9.42 5.65 2.23
CA LEU A 169 -8.03 5.20 2.05
C LEU A 169 -7.10 6.02 2.94
N ARG A 170 -6.24 5.34 3.69
CA ARG A 170 -5.23 5.98 4.54
C ARG A 170 -3.87 5.34 4.29
N GLN A 171 -2.85 6.18 4.17
CA GLN A 171 -1.46 5.76 4.27
C GLN A 171 -1.08 5.71 5.75
N ILE A 172 -0.53 4.61 6.24
CA ILE A 172 -0.29 4.37 7.67
C ILE A 172 1.18 4.11 8.03
N GLN A 173 2.07 4.08 7.05
CA GLN A 173 3.51 3.93 7.27
C GLN A 173 4.10 5.04 8.16
N PRO A 174 5.14 4.79 8.96
CA PRO A 174 5.80 5.85 9.72
C PRO A 174 6.38 6.92 8.79
N PRO A 175 6.64 8.15 9.29
CA PRO A 175 7.42 9.15 8.55
C PRO A 175 8.76 8.57 8.10
N ASP A 176 9.17 8.95 6.90
CA ASP A 176 10.47 8.58 6.38
C ASP A 176 11.58 9.29 7.18
N PRO A 177 12.63 8.58 7.62
CA PRO A 177 13.70 9.18 8.43
C PRO A 177 14.46 10.31 7.72
N LEU A 178 14.50 10.31 6.39
CA LEU A 178 15.29 11.25 5.59
C LEU A 178 14.42 12.37 4.99
N THR A 179 13.19 12.05 4.61
CA THR A 179 12.32 12.95 3.84
C THR A 179 11.04 13.39 4.56
N GLY A 180 10.79 12.88 5.77
CA GLY A 180 9.66 13.26 6.61
C GLY A 180 8.35 12.54 6.28
N ASP A 181 7.22 13.16 6.60
CA ASP A 181 5.87 12.53 6.56
C ASP A 181 5.06 12.87 5.29
N ALA A 182 5.74 13.15 4.17
CA ALA A 182 5.03 13.39 2.91
C ALA A 182 4.30 12.12 2.45
N PRO A 183 3.05 12.19 1.96
CA PRO A 183 2.36 11.03 1.41
C PRO A 183 3.10 10.50 0.18
N PHE A 184 2.93 9.21 -0.12
CA PHE A 184 3.30 8.65 -1.42
C PHE A 184 2.25 9.02 -2.46
N VAL A 185 2.72 9.44 -3.62
CA VAL A 185 1.89 9.74 -4.78
C VAL A 185 1.95 8.57 -5.75
N ALA A 186 0.83 7.96 -6.13
CA ALA A 186 0.83 6.86 -7.10
C ALA A 186 -0.57 6.50 -7.61
N PRO A 187 -0.69 5.92 -8.83
CA PRO A 187 -1.91 5.23 -9.21
C PRO A 187 -2.09 3.96 -8.38
N LEU A 188 -3.28 3.76 -7.84
CA LEU A 188 -3.72 2.57 -7.14
C LEU A 188 -4.89 1.95 -7.89
N ASP A 189 -4.67 0.80 -8.50
CA ASP A 189 -5.73 0.06 -9.18
C ASP A 189 -6.55 -0.76 -8.19
N LEU A 190 -7.87 -0.65 -8.26
CA LEU A 190 -8.83 -1.36 -7.41
C LEU A 190 -9.75 -2.17 -8.29
N LYS A 191 -9.72 -3.49 -8.14
CA LYS A 191 -10.71 -4.37 -8.77
C LYS A 191 -11.93 -4.47 -7.86
N LEU A 192 -13.07 -4.05 -8.37
CA LEU A 192 -14.37 -4.13 -7.74
C LEU A 192 -15.14 -5.30 -8.36
N THR A 193 -15.56 -6.26 -7.54
CA THR A 193 -16.47 -7.33 -7.97
C THR A 193 -17.89 -6.96 -7.55
N THR A 194 -18.81 -7.01 -8.50
CA THR A 194 -20.24 -6.73 -8.27
C THR A 194 -21.10 -7.81 -8.93
N ALA A 195 -22.39 -7.83 -8.61
CA ALA A 195 -23.34 -8.70 -9.30
C ALA A 195 -23.50 -8.38 -10.80
N ALA A 196 -23.14 -7.17 -11.23
CA ALA A 196 -23.17 -6.75 -12.64
C ALA A 196 -21.87 -7.09 -13.40
N GLY A 197 -20.86 -7.63 -12.71
CA GLY A 197 -19.53 -7.93 -13.27
C GLY A 197 -18.40 -7.24 -12.50
N ASP A 198 -17.18 -7.59 -12.89
CA ASP A 198 -15.97 -6.96 -12.38
C ASP A 198 -15.73 -5.61 -13.06
N THR A 199 -15.19 -4.64 -12.32
CA THR A 199 -14.77 -3.34 -12.83
C THR A 199 -13.42 -2.95 -12.21
N LEU A 200 -12.58 -2.28 -12.99
CA LEU A 200 -11.32 -1.73 -12.52
C LEU A 200 -11.46 -0.21 -12.35
N VAL A 201 -11.04 0.31 -11.20
CA VAL A 201 -11.00 1.75 -10.91
C VAL A 201 -9.59 2.12 -10.49
N THR A 202 -9.01 3.15 -11.08
CA THR A 202 -7.73 3.70 -10.63
C THR A 202 -7.98 4.92 -9.74
N LEU A 203 -7.48 4.87 -8.51
CA LEU A 203 -7.40 6.04 -7.64
C LEU A 203 -6.00 6.63 -7.70
N TRP A 204 -5.87 7.94 -7.84
CA TRP A 204 -4.58 8.59 -7.67
C TRP A 204 -4.37 8.94 -6.20
N MET A 205 -3.50 8.21 -5.52
CA MET A 205 -3.12 8.53 -4.15
C MET A 205 -2.29 9.80 -4.16
N ASP A 206 -2.73 10.84 -3.45
CA ASP A 206 -2.01 12.12 -3.37
C ASP A 206 -1.97 12.72 -1.95
N ARG A 207 -2.69 12.09 -1.01
CA ARG A 207 -2.87 12.56 0.36
C ARG A 207 -2.75 11.40 1.34
N ARG A 208 -2.41 11.74 2.57
CA ARG A 208 -2.30 10.80 3.69
C ARG A 208 -3.62 10.10 3.97
N GLU A 209 -4.72 10.83 3.85
CA GLU A 209 -6.08 10.34 4.01
C GLU A 209 -6.93 10.83 2.84
N MET A 210 -7.65 9.92 2.21
CA MET A 210 -8.53 10.19 1.09
C MET A 210 -9.89 9.56 1.34
N GLN A 211 -10.93 10.30 1.01
CA GLN A 211 -12.29 9.81 0.93
C GLN A 211 -12.80 10.01 -0.48
N VAL A 212 -13.19 8.92 -1.13
CA VAL A 212 -13.68 8.94 -2.51
C VAL A 212 -15.00 8.22 -2.56
N THR A 213 -16.01 8.87 -3.13
CA THR A 213 -17.29 8.23 -3.44
C THR A 213 -17.45 8.16 -4.94
N LEU A 214 -17.76 6.98 -5.47
CA LEU A 214 -17.92 6.75 -6.91
C LEU A 214 -19.18 5.92 -7.20
N PRO A 215 -19.86 6.17 -8.32
CA PRO A 215 -21.00 5.37 -8.74
C PRO A 215 -20.55 3.97 -9.16
N VAL A 216 -21.32 2.96 -8.78
CA VAL A 216 -21.09 1.56 -9.15
C VAL A 216 -22.35 0.95 -9.77
N PRO A 217 -22.23 0.00 -10.72
CA PRO A 217 -23.40 -0.57 -11.41
C PRO A 217 -24.27 -1.42 -10.47
N ALA A 218 -23.67 -2.02 -9.44
CA ALA A 218 -24.32 -2.80 -8.41
C ALA A 218 -23.50 -2.73 -7.11
N ALA A 219 -24.07 -3.20 -6.01
CA ALA A 219 -23.35 -3.32 -4.75
C ALA A 219 -22.06 -4.15 -4.92
N VAL A 220 -20.96 -3.63 -4.39
CA VAL A 220 -19.64 -4.28 -4.38
C VAL A 220 -19.65 -5.42 -3.37
N THR A 221 -19.26 -6.60 -3.80
CA THR A 221 -19.18 -7.81 -2.98
C THR A 221 -17.75 -8.17 -2.61
N ALA A 222 -16.77 -7.76 -3.41
CA ALA A 222 -15.36 -7.87 -3.09
C ALA A 222 -14.56 -6.71 -3.70
N LEU A 223 -13.46 -6.35 -3.05
CA LEU A 223 -12.50 -5.36 -3.50
C LEU A 223 -11.10 -5.95 -3.39
N THR A 224 -10.34 -5.93 -4.48
CA THR A 224 -8.92 -6.31 -4.50
C THR A 224 -8.07 -5.09 -4.81
N VAL A 225 -7.13 -4.79 -3.92
CA VAL A 225 -6.14 -3.73 -4.11
C VAL A 225 -5.02 -4.25 -5.01
N ASP A 226 -4.64 -3.43 -5.98
CA ASP A 226 -3.59 -3.68 -6.96
C ASP A 226 -3.65 -5.10 -7.56
N PRO A 227 -4.75 -5.44 -8.25
CA PRO A 227 -5.01 -6.79 -8.72
C PRO A 227 -3.94 -7.30 -9.69
N ASP A 228 -3.17 -6.42 -10.33
CA ASP A 228 -2.13 -6.77 -11.31
C ASP A 228 -0.70 -6.55 -10.78
N GLY A 229 -0.53 -5.98 -9.58
CA GLY A 229 0.75 -5.88 -8.90
C GLY A 229 1.65 -4.78 -9.43
N TRP A 230 1.09 -3.64 -9.83
CA TRP A 230 1.82 -2.51 -10.40
C TRP A 230 2.47 -1.60 -9.36
N LEU A 231 2.04 -1.64 -8.11
CA LEU A 231 2.51 -0.77 -7.05
C LEU A 231 3.28 -1.57 -5.99
N LEU A 232 4.40 -1.00 -5.56
CA LEU A 232 5.15 -1.52 -4.43
C LEU A 232 4.52 -1.04 -3.12
N HIS A 233 3.69 -1.88 -2.49
CA HIS A 233 2.96 -1.52 -1.27
C HIS A 233 2.67 -2.72 -0.37
N SER A 234 2.25 -2.45 0.85
CA SER A 234 1.46 -3.36 1.68
C SER A 234 0.04 -2.82 1.86
N ALA A 235 -0.95 -3.67 2.04
CA ALA A 235 -2.33 -3.23 2.20
C ALA A 235 -3.14 -4.13 3.14
N ASP A 236 -3.86 -3.48 4.05
CA ASP A 236 -4.91 -4.04 4.88
C ASP A 236 -6.26 -3.54 4.39
N VAL A 237 -7.11 -4.47 3.93
CA VAL A 237 -8.43 -4.16 3.38
C VAL A 237 -9.51 -4.64 4.34
N ALA A 238 -10.36 -3.73 4.78
CA ALA A 238 -11.51 -4.02 5.63
C ALA A 238 -12.83 -3.68 4.91
N VAL A 239 -13.78 -4.61 4.97
CA VAL A 239 -15.17 -4.34 4.56
C VAL A 239 -15.91 -3.81 5.77
N ALA A 240 -16.49 -2.62 5.66
CA ALA A 240 -17.37 -2.14 6.71
C ALA A 240 -18.78 -2.71 6.50
N VAL A 241 -19.20 -3.60 7.40
CA VAL A 241 -20.58 -4.08 7.46
C VAL A 241 -21.39 -3.08 8.28
N GLY A 242 -22.28 -2.36 7.60
CA GLY A 242 -23.28 -1.53 8.27
C GLY A 242 -24.07 -0.71 7.27
N ASP A 243 -25.38 -0.81 7.39
CA ASP A 243 -26.32 0.10 6.74
C ASP A 243 -26.03 1.55 7.14
N GLU A 244 -26.41 2.41 6.21
CA GLU A 244 -26.72 3.84 6.29
C GLU A 244 -25.60 4.87 6.04
N GLY A 245 -25.95 5.72 5.07
CA GLY A 245 -25.26 6.95 4.72
C GLY A 245 -25.20 7.91 5.90
N ALA A 246 -24.01 8.03 6.44
CA ALA A 246 -23.43 9.24 7.00
C ALA A 246 -21.92 8.95 7.09
N ALA A 247 -21.07 9.98 7.10
CA ALA A 247 -19.69 9.85 7.55
C ALA A 247 -19.64 8.95 8.80
N ALA A 248 -19.07 7.72 8.70
CA ALA A 248 -19.19 6.73 9.76
C ALA A 248 -18.69 7.34 11.07
N ALA A 249 -19.60 7.55 12.02
CA ALA A 249 -19.31 8.20 13.29
C ALA A 249 -18.61 7.24 14.26
N LEU A 250 -18.36 6.00 13.84
CA LEU A 250 -17.64 4.95 14.53
C LEU A 250 -16.71 4.25 13.54
N LEU A 251 -15.41 4.35 13.77
CA LEU A 251 -14.35 3.76 12.94
C LEU A 251 -13.48 2.84 13.79
N PRO A 252 -13.51 1.51 13.60
CA PRO A 252 -12.51 0.62 14.18
C PRO A 252 -11.11 0.98 13.68
N LEU A 253 -10.12 0.90 14.55
CA LEU A 253 -8.71 1.04 14.20
C LEU A 253 -8.02 -0.32 14.40
N PRO A 254 -6.90 -0.59 13.69
CA PRO A 254 -6.17 -1.84 13.84
C PRO A 254 -5.80 -2.10 15.31
N PRO A 255 -6.09 -3.30 15.83
CA PRO A 255 -5.69 -3.67 17.19
C PRO A 255 -4.17 -3.79 17.28
N LEU A 256 -3.61 -3.41 18.43
CA LEU A 256 -2.17 -3.41 18.67
C LEU A 256 -1.81 -4.26 19.91
N PRO A 257 -0.87 -5.21 19.80
CA PRO A 257 -0.43 -5.88 18.58
C PRO A 257 -1.55 -6.79 18.01
N ASN A 258 -1.43 -7.24 16.76
CA ASN A 258 -2.34 -8.23 16.17
C ASN A 258 -1.56 -9.18 15.25
N PRO A 259 -1.38 -10.45 15.61
CA PRO A 259 -1.88 -11.10 16.82
C PRO A 259 -1.28 -10.55 18.12
N PHE A 260 -2.00 -10.67 19.24
CA PHE A 260 -1.47 -10.33 20.56
C PHE A 260 -1.33 -11.54 21.48
N HIS A 261 -0.32 -11.48 22.37
CA HIS A 261 -0.12 -12.44 23.45
C HIS A 261 -0.72 -11.89 24.74
N GLY A 262 -1.76 -12.56 25.25
CA GLY A 262 -2.47 -12.12 26.44
C GLY A 262 -3.31 -10.85 26.19
N ARG A 263 -2.73 -9.66 26.40
CA ARG A 263 -3.46 -8.39 26.35
C ARG A 263 -3.33 -7.68 25.00
N GLY A 264 -4.44 -7.53 24.29
CA GLY A 264 -4.56 -6.71 23.09
C GLY A 264 -5.19 -5.35 23.39
N VAL A 265 -4.71 -4.30 22.72
CA VAL A 265 -5.31 -2.97 22.74
C VAL A 265 -6.21 -2.82 21.53
N LEU A 266 -7.50 -2.69 21.78
CA LEU A 266 -8.55 -2.45 20.79
C LEU A 266 -8.79 -0.96 20.68
N ARG A 267 -8.84 -0.45 19.46
CA ARG A 267 -8.89 0.99 19.18
C ARG A 267 -10.06 1.30 18.25
N TRP A 268 -10.73 2.42 18.48
CA TRP A 268 -11.74 2.95 17.55
C TRP A 268 -11.83 4.47 17.70
N ARG A 269 -12.41 5.15 16.73
CA ARG A 269 -12.63 6.60 16.75
C ARG A 269 -14.12 6.89 16.62
N THR A 270 -14.60 7.85 17.41
CA THR A 270 -15.94 8.41 17.23
C THR A 270 -15.88 9.85 16.76
N THR A 271 -16.79 10.28 15.88
CA THR A 271 -16.86 11.68 15.40
C THR A 271 -17.76 12.56 16.27
N VAL A 272 -18.52 11.95 17.17
CA VAL A 272 -19.41 12.61 18.13
C VAL A 272 -19.20 12.03 19.53
N PRO A 273 -19.51 12.79 20.61
CA PRO A 273 -19.54 12.25 21.96
C PRO A 273 -20.50 11.06 22.05
N SER A 274 -20.06 9.98 22.69
CA SER A 274 -20.82 8.73 22.73
C SER A 274 -20.55 7.92 24.00
N ARG A 275 -21.52 7.08 24.37
CA ARG A 275 -21.36 5.98 25.34
C ARG A 275 -21.19 4.68 24.56
N ASP A 276 -20.06 4.01 24.77
CA ASP A 276 -19.70 2.84 23.98
C ASP A 276 -19.73 1.54 24.78
N ARG A 277 -19.86 0.42 24.09
CA ARG A 277 -19.70 -0.93 24.61
C ARG A 277 -18.81 -1.73 23.67
N LEU A 278 -17.87 -2.48 24.25
CA LEU A 278 -17.05 -3.44 23.55
C LEU A 278 -17.63 -4.85 23.76
N GLU A 279 -17.74 -5.63 22.69
CA GLU A 279 -18.17 -7.03 22.70
C GLU A 279 -17.13 -7.87 21.97
N ILE A 280 -16.73 -9.03 22.52
CA ILE A 280 -15.81 -9.97 21.88
C ILE A 280 -16.58 -11.25 21.55
N HIS A 281 -16.54 -11.67 20.29
CA HIS A 281 -17.19 -12.88 19.80
C HIS A 281 -16.16 -13.88 19.28
N ASP A 282 -16.48 -15.18 19.43
CA ASP A 282 -15.75 -16.22 18.70
C ASP A 282 -16.12 -16.26 17.21
N ALA A 283 -15.42 -17.08 16.44
CA ALA A 283 -15.65 -17.24 15.00
C ALA A 283 -17.06 -17.80 14.64
N ARG A 284 -17.83 -18.29 15.63
CA ARG A 284 -19.21 -18.75 15.46
C ARG A 284 -20.23 -17.67 15.90
N GLY A 285 -19.75 -16.47 16.25
CA GLY A 285 -20.59 -15.36 16.68
C GLY A 285 -21.02 -15.39 18.15
N ARG A 286 -20.56 -16.37 18.94
CA ARG A 286 -20.93 -16.46 20.36
C ARG A 286 -20.18 -15.41 21.16
N LEU A 287 -20.91 -14.64 21.96
CA LEU A 287 -20.37 -13.58 22.81
C LEU A 287 -19.54 -14.17 23.97
N LEU A 288 -18.26 -13.87 23.99
CA LEU A 288 -17.30 -14.33 24.99
C LEU A 288 -17.08 -13.32 26.11
N HIS A 289 -16.95 -12.04 25.76
CA HIS A 289 -16.66 -10.95 26.69
C HIS A 289 -17.42 -9.70 26.28
N GLU A 290 -17.85 -8.90 27.26
CA GLU A 290 -18.42 -7.59 27.01
C GLU A 290 -18.00 -6.59 28.09
N ARG A 291 -17.89 -5.32 27.71
CA ARG A 291 -17.52 -4.24 28.62
C ARG A 291 -18.15 -2.93 28.19
N ASP A 292 -19.00 -2.38 29.04
CA ASP A 292 -19.47 -1.01 28.91
C ASP A 292 -18.36 0.00 29.27
N LEU A 293 -18.31 1.09 28.52
CA LEU A 293 -17.33 2.16 28.70
C LEU A 293 -18.05 3.45 29.11
N PRO A 294 -17.39 4.30 29.91
CA PRO A 294 -17.96 5.59 30.29
C PRO A 294 -18.19 6.46 29.05
N PRO A 295 -19.15 7.40 29.09
CA PRO A 295 -19.31 8.38 28.04
C PRO A 295 -18.05 9.23 27.90
N THR A 296 -17.57 9.44 26.67
CA THR A 296 -16.41 10.28 26.39
C THR A 296 -16.68 11.21 25.19
N PRO A 297 -15.87 12.27 24.99
CA PRO A 297 -15.97 13.15 23.82
C PRO A 297 -15.70 12.43 22.49
N ALA A 298 -15.97 13.11 21.37
CA ALA A 298 -15.50 12.68 20.06
C ALA A 298 -13.96 12.53 20.07
N GLY A 299 -13.45 11.53 19.35
CA GLY A 299 -12.01 11.27 19.28
C GLY A 299 -11.69 9.78 19.31
N GLU A 300 -10.41 9.48 19.44
CA GLU A 300 -9.91 8.12 19.53
C GLU A 300 -10.11 7.53 20.93
N ARG A 301 -10.41 6.22 20.97
CA ARG A 301 -10.74 5.46 22.16
C ARG A 301 -10.00 4.15 22.14
N THR A 302 -9.68 3.67 23.34
CA THR A 302 -9.00 2.40 23.52
C THR A 302 -9.67 1.57 24.61
N ALA A 303 -9.66 0.25 24.43
CA ALA A 303 -10.02 -0.72 25.45
C ALA A 303 -9.06 -1.90 25.35
N THR A 304 -8.93 -2.65 26.45
CA THR A 304 -8.08 -3.83 26.50
C THR A 304 -8.90 -5.09 26.64
N TRP A 305 -8.47 -6.15 25.96
CA TRP A 305 -8.95 -7.51 26.18
C TRP A 305 -7.76 -8.42 26.41
N ASP A 306 -7.82 -9.24 27.47
CA ASP A 306 -6.72 -10.09 27.94
C ASP A 306 -6.83 -11.54 27.49
N GLY A 307 -7.68 -11.80 26.48
CA GLY A 307 -7.89 -13.14 25.95
C GLY A 307 -8.76 -14.02 26.84
N ARG A 308 -9.50 -13.47 27.81
CA ARG A 308 -10.39 -14.24 28.70
C ARG A 308 -11.87 -14.04 28.38
N ASP A 309 -12.66 -15.08 28.62
CA ASP A 309 -14.12 -14.98 28.56
C ASP A 309 -14.71 -14.28 29.80
N ARG A 310 -16.03 -14.13 29.84
CA ARG A 310 -16.79 -13.53 30.95
C ARG A 310 -16.60 -14.24 32.30
N ASP A 311 -16.24 -15.52 32.28
CA ASP A 311 -15.99 -16.33 33.49
C ASP A 311 -14.51 -16.27 33.90
N GLY A 312 -13.69 -15.46 33.21
CA GLY A 312 -12.25 -15.34 33.44
C GLY A 312 -11.43 -16.51 32.89
N ARG A 313 -12.02 -17.40 32.09
CA ARG A 313 -11.30 -18.54 31.51
C ARG A 313 -10.52 -18.10 30.28
N PRO A 314 -9.28 -18.59 30.09
CA PRO A 314 -8.48 -18.25 28.93
C PRO A 314 -9.11 -18.82 27.65
N CYS A 315 -9.25 -17.98 26.63
CA CYS A 315 -9.70 -18.37 25.30
C CYS A 315 -8.55 -19.06 24.54
N PRO A 316 -8.84 -20.01 23.63
CA PRO A 316 -7.81 -20.65 22.80
C PRO A 316 -7.16 -19.64 21.83
N ALA A 317 -5.95 -19.94 21.35
CA ALA A 317 -5.38 -19.17 20.24
C ALA A 317 -6.30 -19.28 19.02
N GLY A 318 -6.51 -18.17 18.30
CA GLY A 318 -7.44 -18.14 17.18
C GLY A 318 -7.94 -16.75 16.82
N VAL A 319 -8.91 -16.74 15.90
CA VAL A 319 -9.56 -15.54 15.40
C VAL A 319 -10.81 -15.23 16.22
N TYR A 320 -10.94 -13.96 16.60
CA TYR A 320 -12.07 -13.39 17.31
C TYR A 320 -12.56 -12.14 16.60
N PHE A 321 -13.72 -11.65 17.00
CA PHE A 321 -14.35 -10.46 16.45
C PHE A 321 -14.66 -9.47 17.57
N ALA A 322 -14.01 -8.31 17.55
CA ALA A 322 -14.29 -7.19 18.44
C ALA A 322 -15.37 -6.31 17.82
N THR A 323 -16.52 -6.26 18.45
CA THR A 323 -17.66 -5.43 18.08
C THR A 323 -17.72 -4.20 18.98
N TYR A 324 -17.65 -3.03 18.37
CA TYR A 324 -17.80 -1.73 18.99
C TYR A 324 -19.24 -1.28 18.79
N VAL A 325 -19.97 -1.07 19.89
CA VAL A 325 -21.33 -0.51 19.90
C VAL A 325 -21.23 0.90 20.45
N SER A 326 -21.48 1.91 19.62
CA SER A 326 -21.44 3.31 20.03
C SER A 326 -22.84 3.89 20.06
N ARG A 327 -23.20 4.53 21.18
CA ARG A 327 -24.44 5.29 21.32
C ARG A 327 -24.11 6.78 21.39
N PRO A 328 -24.30 7.53 20.29
CA PRO A 328 -24.12 8.97 20.28
C PRO A 328 -24.94 9.67 21.37
N LEU A 329 -24.36 10.68 22.01
CA LEU A 329 -25.03 11.50 23.03
C LEU A 329 -25.84 12.65 22.42
N ASP A 330 -25.69 12.90 21.12
CA ASP A 330 -26.40 13.94 20.37
C ASP A 330 -27.78 13.48 19.86
N GLY A 331 -28.18 12.24 20.18
CA GLY A 331 -29.46 11.66 19.75
C GLY A 331 -29.41 10.92 18.41
N SER A 332 -28.25 10.88 17.75
CA SER A 332 -28.07 10.08 16.52
C SER A 332 -28.23 8.58 16.78
N ALA A 333 -28.60 7.83 15.74
CA ALA A 333 -28.83 6.39 15.84
C ALA A 333 -27.57 5.65 16.38
N PRO A 334 -27.73 4.62 17.25
CA PRO A 334 -26.62 3.79 17.69
C PRO A 334 -25.91 3.13 16.51
N GLN A 335 -24.57 3.15 16.53
CA GLN A 335 -23.75 2.53 15.50
C GLN A 335 -23.06 1.28 16.04
N ARG A 336 -22.91 0.28 15.15
CA ARG A 336 -22.21 -0.96 15.44
C ARG A 336 -21.18 -1.22 14.36
N ARG A 337 -19.96 -1.56 14.76
CA ARG A 337 -18.87 -1.94 13.86
C ARG A 337 -18.08 -3.09 14.45
N THR A 338 -17.59 -3.99 13.61
CA THR A 338 -16.84 -5.17 14.04
C THR A 338 -15.49 -5.23 13.36
N ALA A 339 -14.44 -5.57 14.09
CA ALA A 339 -13.09 -5.79 13.59
C ALA A 339 -12.60 -7.20 13.94
N LYS A 340 -11.86 -7.81 13.01
CA LYS A 340 -11.19 -9.10 13.23
C LYS A 340 -9.96 -8.89 14.11
N ILE A 341 -9.79 -9.73 15.12
CA ILE A 341 -8.62 -9.74 16.02
C ILE A 341 -8.08 -11.17 16.14
N ALA A 342 -6.79 -11.32 16.40
CA ALA A 342 -6.13 -12.62 16.56
C ALA A 342 -5.44 -12.71 17.92
N LEU A 343 -5.73 -13.78 18.66
CA LEU A 343 -5.06 -14.12 19.91
C LEU A 343 -4.00 -15.20 19.66
N ALA A 344 -2.76 -14.90 20.01
CA ALA A 344 -1.65 -15.84 20.02
C ALA A 344 -1.35 -16.29 21.47
N ARG A 345 -0.78 -17.48 21.64
CA ARG A 345 -0.31 -17.98 22.95
C ARG A 345 1.15 -17.63 23.15
#